data_AF-A0A9D8Z8V6-F1
#
_entry.id   AF-A0A9D8Z8V6-F1
#
_cell.length_a   1.000
_cell.length_b   1.000
_cell.length_c   1.000
_cell.angle_alpha   90.00
_cell.angle_beta   90.00
_cell.angle_gamma   90.00
#
_symmetry.space_group_name_H-M   'P 1'
#
loop_
_entity.id
_entity.type
_entity.pdbx_description
1 polymer ?
#
loop_
_entity_poly.entity_id
_entity_poly.type
_entity_poly.pdbx_seq_one_letter_code
_entity_poly.pdbx_strand_id
1 'polypeptide(L)'
;MWHHLTAVFAALASLVLTTTGPALAEDCVRWSEDLPTTGIVTEYVTDITAEDLTNSRGVQLTDYRAILQQDRFNHHERGVIDGSHLDDGSFRPFQGEAYFTTRDRRQQISQGDFSLVCPDQLDDLAGQILRGRLQGFLFVRAYGGKGGGLRFYIALVG
;
A
#
# COMPACT_ATOMS: atom_id res chain seq x y z
N MET A 1 -39.50 -26.14 71.02
CA MET A 1 -40.16 -25.60 69.81
C MET A 1 -39.12 -24.87 68.98
N TRP A 2 -38.77 -25.50 67.84
CA TRP A 2 -38.28 -24.94 66.58
C TRP A 2 -36.99 -24.09 66.57
N HIS A 3 -35.95 -24.71 66.01
CA HIS A 3 -34.70 -24.12 65.55
C HIS A 3 -34.91 -23.33 64.25
N HIS A 4 -34.30 -22.15 64.12
CA HIS A 4 -34.10 -21.50 62.82
C HIS A 4 -32.60 -21.23 62.63
N LEU A 5 -31.97 -22.09 61.83
CA LEU A 5 -30.67 -21.86 61.20
C LEU A 5 -30.92 -21.08 59.91
N THR A 6 -30.43 -19.85 59.83
CA THR A 6 -30.43 -19.06 58.59
C THR A 6 -29.08 -19.22 57.91
N ALA A 7 -29.02 -20.02 56.85
CA ALA A 7 -27.86 -20.15 55.99
C ALA A 7 -27.80 -18.95 55.03
N VAL A 8 -26.74 -18.15 55.11
CA VAL A 8 -26.45 -17.08 54.14
C VAL A 8 -25.58 -17.68 53.04
N PHE A 9 -26.16 -17.89 51.86
CA PHE A 9 -25.42 -18.22 50.65
C PHE A 9 -24.74 -16.96 50.11
N ALA A 10 -23.40 -16.91 50.19
CA ALA A 10 -22.60 -15.90 49.51
C ALA A 10 -22.39 -16.34 48.04
N ALA A 11 -23.06 -15.66 47.11
CA ALA A 11 -22.82 -15.83 45.69
C ALA A 11 -21.56 -15.02 45.29
N LEU A 12 -20.45 -15.72 45.04
CA LEU A 12 -19.26 -15.16 44.40
C LEU A 12 -19.56 -14.99 42.89
N ALA A 13 -19.86 -13.77 42.48
CA ALA A 13 -19.90 -13.39 41.08
C ALA A 13 -18.46 -13.15 40.59
N SER A 14 -17.88 -14.13 39.88
CA SER A 14 -16.60 -13.98 39.19
C SER A 14 -16.75 -13.00 38.02
N LEU A 15 -16.18 -11.80 38.18
CA LEU A 15 -16.08 -10.81 37.12
C LEU A 15 -14.99 -11.25 36.12
N VAL A 16 -15.41 -11.80 34.98
CA VAL A 16 -14.51 -12.07 33.86
C VAL A 16 -14.22 -10.75 33.16
N LEU A 17 -13.05 -10.16 33.42
CA LEU A 17 -12.54 -9.04 32.61
C LEU A 17 -12.08 -9.60 31.26
N THR A 18 -12.89 -9.46 30.22
CA THR A 18 -12.42 -9.60 28.86
C THR A 18 -11.51 -8.42 28.55
N THR A 19 -10.21 -8.62 28.61
CA THR A 19 -9.23 -7.66 28.07
C THR A 19 -9.35 -7.69 26.55
N THR A 20 -10.20 -6.85 25.99
CA THR A 20 -10.07 -6.46 24.59
C THR A 20 -8.76 -5.68 24.49
N GLY A 21 -7.69 -6.36 24.10
CA GLY A 21 -6.46 -5.68 23.68
C GLY A 21 -6.82 -4.71 22.53
N PRO A 22 -6.09 -3.60 22.38
CA PRO A 22 -6.29 -2.73 21.22
C PRO A 22 -6.10 -3.60 19.98
N ALA A 23 -7.18 -3.75 19.19
CA ALA A 23 -7.02 -4.17 17.81
C ALA A 23 -6.14 -3.11 17.17
N LEU A 24 -4.88 -3.43 16.89
CA LEU A 24 -4.08 -2.61 16.00
C LEU A 24 -4.93 -2.50 14.74
N ALA A 25 -5.31 -1.27 14.37
CA ALA A 25 -5.88 -1.04 13.06
C ALA A 25 -4.89 -1.68 12.07
N GLU A 26 -5.36 -2.62 11.25
CA GLU A 26 -4.55 -3.12 10.13
C GLU A 26 -4.23 -1.87 9.28
N ASP A 27 -3.00 -1.34 9.34
CA ASP A 27 -2.53 -0.17 8.58
C ASP A 27 -2.36 -0.48 7.07
N CYS A 28 -2.96 -1.58 6.62
CA CYS A 28 -2.93 -2.10 5.26
C CYS A 28 -4.34 -2.50 4.83
N VAL A 29 -4.53 -2.68 3.53
CA VAL A 29 -5.84 -2.88 2.90
C VAL A 29 -5.89 -4.29 2.31
N ARG A 30 -7.02 -4.99 2.39
CA ARG A 30 -7.12 -6.33 1.78
C ARG A 30 -7.42 -6.22 0.29
N TRP A 31 -6.62 -6.93 -0.52
CA TRP A 31 -6.65 -6.87 -1.99
C TRP A 31 -8.05 -7.00 -2.61
N SER A 32 -8.90 -7.89 -2.08
CA SER A 32 -10.20 -8.22 -2.69
C SER A 32 -11.41 -7.62 -1.97
N GLU A 33 -11.31 -7.35 -0.68
CA GLU A 33 -12.47 -6.94 0.14
C GLU A 33 -12.61 -5.42 0.18
N ASP A 34 -11.50 -4.69 0.11
CA ASP A 34 -11.47 -3.26 0.45
C ASP A 34 -11.02 -2.35 -0.70
N LEU A 35 -10.48 -2.91 -1.79
CA LEU A 35 -10.09 -2.11 -2.95
C LEU A 35 -11.33 -1.69 -3.75
N PRO A 36 -11.57 -0.39 -3.95
CA PRO A 36 -12.68 0.07 -4.76
C PRO A 36 -12.56 -0.48 -6.21
N THR A 37 -13.67 -0.85 -6.83
CA THR A 37 -13.68 -1.26 -8.26
C THR A 37 -14.08 -0.11 -9.19
N THR A 38 -14.42 1.05 -8.63
CA THR A 38 -14.82 2.25 -9.35
C THR A 38 -13.92 3.43 -8.96
N GLY A 39 -13.87 4.47 -9.80
CA GLY A 39 -13.03 5.65 -9.55
C GLY A 39 -11.53 5.40 -9.72
N ILE A 40 -11.15 4.31 -10.40
CA ILE A 40 -9.76 4.03 -10.79
C ILE A 40 -9.34 5.11 -11.78
N VAL A 41 -8.26 5.80 -11.45
CA VAL A 41 -7.63 6.81 -12.31
C VAL A 41 -6.59 6.13 -13.21
N THR A 42 -5.78 5.25 -12.64
CA THR A 42 -4.77 4.46 -13.35
C THR A 42 -4.37 3.26 -12.51
N GLU A 43 -3.88 2.23 -13.18
CA GLU A 43 -3.16 1.11 -12.58
C GLU A 43 -1.96 0.78 -13.45
N TYR A 44 -0.87 0.33 -12.83
CA TYR A 44 0.35 -0.07 -13.51
C TYR A 44 1.16 -1.04 -12.66
N VAL A 45 2.06 -1.77 -13.30
CA VAL A 45 3.08 -2.56 -12.64
C VAL A 45 4.45 -1.98 -12.99
N THR A 46 5.34 -1.95 -12.01
CA THR A 46 6.70 -1.43 -12.19
C THR A 46 7.69 -2.29 -11.44
N ASP A 47 8.88 -2.45 -12.03
CA ASP A 47 10.07 -2.86 -11.31
C ASP A 47 10.81 -1.60 -10.85
N ILE A 48 11.26 -1.56 -9.60
CA ILE A 48 12.03 -0.43 -9.10
C ILE A 48 13.51 -0.71 -9.34
N THR A 49 14.06 -0.08 -10.36
CA THR A 49 15.45 -0.25 -10.76
C THR A 49 16.37 0.71 -10.00
N ALA A 50 17.69 0.50 -10.12
CA ALA A 50 18.69 1.41 -9.54
C ALA A 50 18.57 2.85 -10.07
N GLU A 51 18.06 3.03 -11.29
CA GLU A 51 17.87 4.35 -11.91
C GLU A 51 16.73 5.14 -11.27
N ASP A 52 15.78 4.45 -10.65
CA ASP A 52 14.61 5.06 -9.97
C ASP A 52 14.96 5.50 -8.54
N LEU A 53 16.06 5.00 -8.01
CA LEU A 53 16.54 5.31 -6.67
C LEU A 53 17.37 6.61 -6.62
N THR A 54 17.62 7.24 -7.75
CA THR A 54 18.49 8.43 -7.84
C THR A 54 17.85 9.51 -8.68
N ASN A 55 17.83 10.75 -8.17
CA ASN A 55 17.33 11.87 -8.96
C ASN A 55 18.36 12.37 -9.99
N SER A 56 17.96 13.32 -10.84
CA SER A 56 18.81 13.88 -11.90
C SER A 56 20.10 14.59 -11.42
N ARG A 57 20.24 14.85 -10.11
CA ARG A 57 21.45 15.42 -9.51
C ARG A 57 22.38 14.35 -8.91
N GLY A 58 22.08 13.07 -9.08
CA GLY A 58 22.84 11.97 -8.48
C GLY A 58 22.56 11.78 -6.99
N VAL A 59 21.49 12.36 -6.45
CA VAL A 59 21.14 12.21 -5.03
C VAL A 59 20.22 11.01 -4.86
N GLN A 60 20.62 10.11 -3.94
CA GLN A 60 19.84 8.96 -3.52
C GLN A 60 18.48 9.41 -2.96
N LEU A 61 17.40 8.88 -3.51
CA LEU A 61 16.05 9.02 -2.99
C LEU A 61 15.85 7.97 -1.90
N THR A 62 15.26 8.36 -0.77
CA THR A 62 14.93 7.46 0.34
C THR A 62 13.44 7.44 0.68
N ASP A 63 12.65 8.24 -0.03
CA ASP A 63 11.21 8.34 0.12
C ASP A 63 10.53 7.59 -1.03
N TYR A 64 9.64 6.65 -0.71
CA TYR A 64 8.99 5.80 -1.72
C TYR A 64 8.15 6.61 -2.70
N ARG A 65 7.59 7.76 -2.29
CA ARG A 65 6.79 8.62 -3.18
C ARG A 65 7.70 9.28 -4.22
N ALA A 66 8.84 9.79 -3.78
CA ALA A 66 9.86 10.32 -4.67
C ALA A 66 10.41 9.24 -5.62
N ILE A 67 10.59 8.02 -5.15
CA ILE A 67 11.01 6.88 -5.98
C ILE A 67 9.96 6.57 -7.06
N LEU A 68 8.68 6.46 -6.71
CA LEU A 68 7.59 6.26 -7.68
C LEU A 68 7.46 7.42 -8.68
N GLN A 69 7.75 8.66 -8.25
CA GLN A 69 7.82 9.80 -9.17
C GLN A 69 8.98 9.69 -10.16
N GLN A 70 10.14 9.24 -9.68
CA GLN A 70 11.34 9.06 -10.50
C GLN A 70 11.14 7.91 -11.49
N ASP A 71 10.56 6.80 -11.06
CA ASP A 71 10.12 5.69 -11.89
C ASP A 71 9.17 6.15 -13.00
N ARG A 72 8.06 6.82 -12.68
CA ARG A 72 7.13 7.33 -13.71
C ARG A 72 7.77 8.39 -14.62
N PHE A 73 8.78 9.12 -14.15
CA PHE A 73 9.55 10.02 -14.99
C PHE A 73 10.45 9.22 -15.97
N ASN A 74 11.21 8.26 -15.47
CA ASN A 74 12.12 7.42 -16.27
C ASN A 74 11.32 6.63 -17.32
N HIS A 75 10.20 6.03 -16.92
CA HIS A 75 9.33 5.28 -17.82
C HIS A 75 8.85 6.12 -19.01
N HIS A 76 8.26 7.30 -18.76
CA HIS A 76 7.64 8.09 -19.83
C HIS A 76 8.61 9.01 -20.59
N GLU A 77 9.68 9.50 -19.96
CA GLU A 77 10.61 10.44 -20.61
C GLU A 77 11.82 9.73 -21.24
N ARG A 78 12.24 8.59 -20.67
CA ARG A 78 13.39 7.83 -21.15
C ARG A 78 12.99 6.56 -21.90
N GLY A 79 11.70 6.20 -21.89
CA GLY A 79 11.20 5.00 -22.56
C GLY A 79 11.68 3.70 -21.92
N VAL A 80 12.06 3.74 -20.64
CA VAL A 80 12.42 2.56 -19.87
C VAL A 80 11.12 1.82 -19.53
N ILE A 81 10.82 0.77 -20.29
CA ILE A 81 9.70 -0.10 -20.01
C ILE A 81 10.20 -1.15 -19.02
N ASP A 82 9.87 -0.97 -17.75
CA ASP A 82 10.17 -1.97 -16.73
C ASP A 82 9.37 -3.23 -17.03
N GLY A 83 10.10 -4.33 -17.19
CA GLY A 83 9.60 -5.53 -17.83
C GLY A 83 8.69 -6.34 -16.93
N SER A 84 7.39 -6.32 -17.19
CA SER A 84 6.52 -7.47 -16.91
C SER A 84 5.30 -7.51 -17.85
N HIS A 85 5.57 -7.76 -19.13
CA HIS A 85 4.83 -8.86 -19.72
C HIS A 85 5.20 -10.08 -18.87
N LEU A 86 4.27 -10.60 -18.06
CA LEU A 86 4.39 -11.98 -17.63
C LEU A 86 4.55 -12.80 -18.92
N ASP A 87 5.59 -13.62 -19.02
CA ASP A 87 5.94 -14.41 -20.22
C ASP A 87 4.79 -15.35 -20.68
N ASP A 88 3.70 -15.45 -19.90
CA ASP A 88 2.49 -16.20 -20.24
C ASP A 88 1.46 -15.41 -21.06
N GLY A 89 1.73 -14.12 -21.35
CA GLY A 89 0.82 -13.26 -22.11
C GLY A 89 -0.47 -12.89 -21.39
N SER A 90 -0.59 -13.18 -20.08
CA SER A 90 -1.80 -12.92 -19.29
C SER A 90 -1.90 -11.49 -18.78
N PHE A 91 -0.82 -10.71 -18.87
CA PHE A 91 -0.81 -9.30 -18.51
C PHE A 91 -0.91 -8.42 -19.76
N ARG A 92 -2.12 -7.95 -20.05
CA ARG A 92 -2.34 -6.89 -21.04
C ARG A 92 -1.60 -5.63 -20.57
N PRO A 93 -0.96 -4.85 -21.45
CA PRO A 93 -0.46 -3.52 -21.06
C PRO A 93 -1.60 -2.81 -20.36
N PHE A 94 -1.42 -2.45 -19.10
CA PHE A 94 -2.47 -1.79 -18.35
C PHE A 94 -2.80 -0.51 -19.11
N GLN A 95 -3.98 -0.46 -19.71
CA GLN A 95 -4.43 0.69 -20.50
C GLN A 95 -4.53 1.97 -19.63
N GLY A 96 -4.32 1.86 -18.31
CA GLY A 96 -4.25 2.95 -17.35
C GLY A 96 -2.95 3.75 -17.34
N GLU A 97 -1.82 3.22 -17.85
CA GLU A 97 -0.48 3.83 -17.71
C GLU A 97 -0.31 5.24 -18.33
N ALA A 98 -1.29 5.74 -19.07
CA ALA A 98 -1.23 7.07 -19.70
C ALA A 98 -1.39 8.26 -18.72
N TYR A 99 -1.71 8.01 -17.45
CA TYR A 99 -2.00 9.10 -16.50
C TYR A 99 -0.73 9.89 -16.13
N PHE A 100 0.32 9.26 -15.60
CA PHE A 100 1.49 9.96 -15.05
C PHE A 100 2.53 10.42 -16.10
N THR A 101 2.08 10.70 -17.32
CA THR A 101 2.90 11.10 -18.48
C THR A 101 3.43 12.53 -18.40
N THR A 102 2.81 13.41 -17.62
CA THR A 102 3.26 14.81 -17.47
C THR A 102 3.82 15.07 -16.07
N ARG A 103 4.69 16.08 -15.96
CA ARG A 103 5.26 16.54 -14.69
C ARG A 103 4.18 16.85 -13.65
N ASP A 104 3.15 17.60 -14.03
CA ASP A 104 2.07 18.02 -13.12
C ASP A 104 1.29 16.83 -12.57
N ARG A 105 1.06 15.80 -13.39
CA ARG A 105 0.40 14.58 -12.93
C ARG A 105 1.32 13.74 -12.05
N ARG A 106 2.61 13.62 -12.36
CA ARG A 106 3.59 12.97 -11.48
C ARG A 106 3.67 13.66 -10.11
N GLN A 107 3.52 14.98 -10.05
CA GLN A 107 3.50 15.71 -8.78
C GLN A 107 2.34 15.28 -7.86
N GLN A 108 1.25 14.76 -8.40
CA GLN A 108 0.14 14.26 -7.57
C GLN A 108 0.53 13.01 -6.74
N ILE A 109 1.56 12.27 -7.16
CA ILE A 109 2.09 11.13 -6.41
C ILE A 109 2.61 11.58 -5.04
N SER A 110 3.34 12.71 -4.96
CA SER A 110 3.87 13.16 -3.67
C SER A 110 2.78 13.64 -2.71
N GLN A 111 1.62 14.03 -3.23
CA GLN A 111 0.49 14.54 -2.46
C GLN A 111 -0.56 13.47 -2.12
N GLY A 112 -0.42 12.26 -2.66
CA GLY A 112 -1.45 11.24 -2.52
C GLY A 112 -1.53 10.60 -1.14
N ASP A 113 -2.66 10.01 -0.82
CA ASP A 113 -2.78 9.10 0.33
C ASP A 113 -2.32 7.71 -0.09
N PHE A 114 -1.45 7.06 0.68
CA PHE A 114 -0.93 5.73 0.34
C PHE A 114 -1.37 4.69 1.35
N SER A 115 -1.67 3.50 0.85
CA SER A 115 -1.88 2.31 1.65
C SER A 115 -1.22 1.12 0.96
N LEU A 116 -0.65 0.22 1.74
CA LEU A 116 -0.22 -1.06 1.20
C LEU A 116 -1.32 -2.09 1.30
N VAL A 117 -1.20 -3.11 0.47
CA VAL A 117 -2.01 -4.31 0.59
C VAL A 117 -1.39 -5.22 1.62
N CYS A 118 -2.21 -5.77 2.52
CA CYS A 118 -1.74 -6.66 3.58
C CYS A 118 -1.08 -7.93 3.01
N PRO A 119 -0.02 -8.46 3.66
CA PRO A 119 0.48 -8.11 5.01
C PRO A 119 1.57 -7.02 5.05
N ASP A 120 1.81 -6.30 3.95
CA ASP A 120 2.96 -5.39 3.84
C ASP A 120 2.78 -4.07 4.62
N GLN A 121 3.89 -3.47 5.09
CA GLN A 121 3.93 -2.19 5.81
C GLN A 121 4.77 -1.12 5.10
N LEU A 122 4.28 0.13 5.06
CA LEU A 122 4.80 1.20 4.18
C LEU A 122 6.23 1.61 4.55
N ASP A 123 6.51 1.68 5.84
CA ASP A 123 7.84 2.04 6.34
C ASP A 123 8.88 0.98 5.98
N ASP A 124 8.48 -0.30 5.92
CA ASP A 124 9.39 -1.36 5.48
C ASP A 124 9.55 -1.36 3.96
N LEU A 125 8.53 -0.99 3.17
CA LEU A 125 8.63 -0.95 1.71
C LEU A 125 9.78 -0.05 1.23
N ALA A 126 9.89 1.18 1.72
CA ALA A 126 11.00 2.07 1.35
C ALA A 126 12.35 1.44 1.75
N GLY A 127 12.43 0.87 2.96
CA GLY A 127 13.61 0.16 3.41
C GLY A 127 13.95 -1.07 2.56
N GLN A 128 12.96 -1.81 2.08
CA GLN A 128 13.14 -2.97 1.20
C GLN A 128 13.64 -2.55 -0.18
N ILE A 129 13.03 -1.51 -0.77
CA ILE A 129 13.47 -0.91 -2.03
C ILE A 129 14.94 -0.49 -1.93
N LEU A 130 15.30 0.31 -0.92
CA LEU A 130 16.66 0.85 -0.77
C LEU A 130 17.72 -0.22 -0.49
N ARG A 131 17.34 -1.33 0.15
CA ARG A 131 18.25 -2.44 0.42
C ARG A 131 18.39 -3.41 -0.75
N GLY A 132 17.73 -3.15 -1.89
CA GLY A 132 17.67 -4.08 -3.03
C GLY A 132 17.01 -5.41 -2.63
N ARG A 133 16.10 -5.37 -1.65
CA ARG A 133 15.40 -6.53 -1.10
C ARG A 133 13.97 -6.66 -1.62
N LEU A 134 13.53 -5.73 -2.48
CA LEU A 134 12.31 -5.90 -3.23
C LEU A 134 12.48 -7.13 -4.13
N GLN A 135 11.75 -8.20 -3.83
CA GLN A 135 11.68 -9.37 -4.70
C GLN A 135 10.35 -9.29 -5.45
N GLY A 136 10.41 -9.07 -6.77
CA GLY A 136 9.23 -8.93 -7.62
C GLY A 136 8.93 -7.48 -8.01
N PHE A 137 7.67 -7.25 -8.37
CA PHE A 137 7.19 -6.00 -8.92
C PHE A 137 6.27 -5.27 -7.93
N LEU A 138 6.12 -3.95 -8.13
CA LEU A 138 5.05 -3.19 -7.49
C LEU A 138 3.85 -3.13 -8.41
N PHE A 139 2.71 -3.62 -7.94
CA PHE A 139 1.43 -3.22 -8.50
C PHE A 139 0.98 -1.93 -7.82
N VAL A 140 0.69 -0.90 -8.61
CA VAL A 140 0.22 0.40 -8.13
C VAL A 140 -1.14 0.69 -8.75
N ARG A 141 -2.14 0.98 -7.92
CA ARG A 141 -3.44 1.46 -8.37
C ARG A 141 -3.79 2.79 -7.71
N ALA A 142 -4.09 3.79 -8.54
CA ALA A 142 -4.50 5.12 -8.12
C ALA A 142 -6.00 5.32 -8.32
N TYR A 143 -6.62 5.98 -7.34
CA TYR A 143 -8.04 6.33 -7.31
C TYR A 143 -8.23 7.82 -7.12
N GLY A 144 -9.36 8.34 -7.60
CA GLY A 144 -9.79 9.69 -7.28
C GLY A 144 -10.12 9.81 -5.78
N GLY A 145 -9.41 10.68 -5.08
CA GLY A 145 -9.63 11.02 -3.68
C GLY A 145 -10.59 12.19 -3.49
N LYS A 146 -10.94 12.48 -2.22
CA LYS A 146 -11.74 13.66 -1.89
C LYS A 146 -10.93 14.93 -2.20
N GLY A 147 -11.62 15.97 -2.68
CA GLY A 147 -10.98 17.26 -2.98
C GLY A 147 -10.05 17.25 -4.21
N GLY A 148 -10.10 16.22 -5.05
CA GLY A 148 -9.30 16.14 -6.28
C GLY A 148 -7.88 15.58 -6.09
N GLY A 149 -7.53 15.13 -4.88
CA GLY A 149 -6.29 14.38 -4.63
C GLY A 149 -6.37 12.95 -5.15
N LEU A 150 -5.27 12.20 -5.04
CA LEU A 150 -5.22 10.78 -5.38
C LEU A 150 -5.04 9.92 -4.13
N ARG A 151 -5.59 8.70 -4.18
CA ARG A 151 -5.25 7.63 -3.24
C ARG A 151 -4.58 6.50 -3.99
N PHE A 152 -3.51 5.96 -3.43
CA PHE A 152 -2.69 4.91 -3.99
C PHE A 152 -2.77 3.66 -3.12
N TYR A 153 -2.97 2.53 -3.78
CA TYR A 153 -2.78 1.22 -3.19
C TYR A 153 -1.61 0.56 -3.88
N ILE A 154 -0.68 0.06 -3.08
CA ILE A 154 0.52 -0.62 -3.55
C ILE A 154 0.47 -2.07 -3.06
N ALA A 155 0.83 -3.01 -3.91
CA ALA A 155 1.05 -4.40 -3.53
C ALA A 155 2.39 -4.89 -4.09
N LEU A 156 3.09 -5.69 -3.31
CA LEU A 156 4.19 -6.50 -3.82
C LEU A 156 3.62 -7.68 -4.59
N VAL A 157 4.09 -7.89 -5.81
CA VAL A 157 3.69 -9.00 -6.68
C VAL A 157 4.95 -9.74 -7.09
N GLY A 158 5.16 -10.93 -6.54
CA GLY A 158 6.37 -11.74 -6.73
C GLY A 158 6.24 -13.13 -6.15
#